data_AF-A0A7K3QRG0-F1
#
_entry.id   AF-A0A7K3QRG0-F1
#
_cell.length_a   1.000
_cell.length_b   1.000
_cell.length_c   1.000
_cell.angle_alpha   90.00
_cell.angle_beta   90.00
_cell.angle_gamma   90.00
#
_symmetry.space_group_name_H-M   'P 1'
#
loop_
_entity.id
_entity.type
_entity.pdbx_description
1 polymer ?
#
loop_
_entity_poly.entity_id
_entity_poly.type
_entity_poly.pdbx_seq_one_letter_code
_entity_poly.pdbx_strand_id
1 'polypeptide(L)' 'MFEIDGQVFREGDIVRFERAPFQSNRVRDYEIAAVVADDLIVTATADRWEFTFRFGRDEAARIGIRHADHRTA' A
#
# COMPACT_ATOMS: atom_id res chain seq x y z
N MET A 1 9.65 9.47 1.26
CA MET A 1 8.48 10.16 0.66
C MET A 1 8.32 9.65 -0.75
N PHE A 2 7.12 9.22 -1.12
CA PHE A 2 6.84 8.57 -2.39
C PHE A 2 5.64 9.25 -3.06
N GLU A 3 5.76 9.71 -4.30
CA GLU A 3 4.69 10.45 -4.97
C GLU A 3 4.15 9.66 -6.18
N ILE A 4 2.85 9.41 -6.21
CA ILE A 4 2.17 8.76 -7.35
C ILE A 4 0.89 9.53 -7.64
N ASP A 5 0.70 9.92 -8.90
CA ASP A 5 -0.51 10.63 -9.37
C ASP A 5 -0.86 11.87 -8.54
N GLY A 6 0.16 12.61 -8.07
CA GLY A 6 0.00 13.80 -7.21
C GLY A 6 -0.37 13.51 -5.75
N GLN A 7 -0.45 12.23 -5.36
CA GLN A 7 -0.60 11.82 -3.96
C GLN A 7 0.77 11.51 -3.35
N VAL A 8 0.99 12.01 -2.14
CA VAL A 8 2.21 11.74 -1.36
C VAL A 8 1.93 10.64 -0.36
N PHE A 9 2.82 9.66 -0.32
CA PHE A 9 2.81 8.50 0.57
C PHE A 9 4.09 8.46 1.42
N ARG A 10 3.95 8.09 2.69
CA ARG A 10 5.00 8.10 3.70
C ARG A 10 4.90 6.86 4.59
N GLU A 11 5.97 6.60 5.33
CA GLU A 11 6.00 5.52 6.31
C GLU A 11 4.92 5.74 7.38
N GLY A 12 4.20 4.68 7.73
CA GLY A 12 3.05 4.69 8.64
C GLY A 12 1.71 5.03 7.98
N ASP A 13 1.68 5.46 6.71
CA ASP A 13 0.42 5.70 6.01
C ASP A 13 -0.29 4.37 5.73
N ILE A 14 -1.62 4.38 5.85
CA ILE A 14 -2.45 3.24 5.48
C ILE A 14 -2.96 3.44 4.05
N VAL A 15 -2.71 2.45 3.18
CA VAL A 15 -3.05 2.49 1.76
C VAL A 15 -3.86 1.27 1.33
N ARG A 16 -4.55 1.41 0.20
CA ARG A 16 -5.22 0.33 -0.52
C ARG A 16 -4.73 0.28 -1.95
N PHE A 17 -4.74 -0.91 -2.53
CA PHE A 17 -4.47 -1.13 -3.95
C PHE A 17 -5.73 -1.65 -4.63
N GLU A 18 -6.32 -0.86 -5.54
CA GLU A 18 -7.59 -1.20 -6.19
C GLU A 18 -7.51 -2.49 -7.03
N ARG A 19 -6.34 -2.78 -7.59
CA ARG A 19 -6.12 -3.89 -8.52
C ARG A 19 -5.06 -4.87 -8.00
N ALA A 20 -5.00 -5.06 -6.68
CA ALA A 20 -4.05 -6.01 -6.08
C ALA A 20 -4.15 -7.39 -6.77
N PRO A 21 -3.01 -7.95 -7.25
CA PRO A 21 -3.01 -9.16 -8.07
C PRO A 21 -3.45 -10.41 -7.29
N PHE A 22 -3.36 -10.40 -5.97
CA PHE A 22 -3.71 -11.54 -5.11
C PHE A 22 -5.15 -11.44 -4.61
N GLN A 23 -5.96 -12.46 -4.93
CA GLN A 23 -7.40 -12.50 -4.60
C GLN A 23 -7.70 -12.35 -3.11
N SER A 24 -6.83 -12.86 -2.22
CA SER A 24 -6.98 -12.79 -0.76
C SER A 24 -6.77 -11.37 -0.18
N ASN A 25 -6.33 -10.43 -1.02
CA ASN A 25 -5.74 -9.15 -0.61
C ASN A 25 -6.37 -7.93 -1.33
N ARG A 26 -7.48 -8.14 -2.05
CA ARG A 26 -8.14 -7.13 -2.90
C ARG A 26 -8.75 -5.95 -2.16
N VAL A 27 -9.01 -6.05 -0.86
CA VAL A 27 -9.53 -4.95 -0.03
C VAL A 27 -8.91 -5.05 1.37
N ARG A 28 -7.59 -4.97 1.45
CA ARG A 28 -6.89 -4.84 2.74
C ARG A 28 -6.24 -3.48 2.83
N ASP A 29 -6.23 -2.97 4.04
CA ASP A 29 -5.45 -1.82 4.44
C ASP A 29 -4.01 -2.31 4.63
N TYR A 30 -3.10 -1.66 3.93
CA TYR A 30 -1.67 -1.92 4.02
C TYR A 30 -1.00 -0.74 4.70
N GLU A 31 -0.16 -1.00 5.68
CA GLU A 31 0.68 0.05 6.25
C GLU A 31 1.96 0.16 5.44
N ILE A 32 2.40 1.38 5.14
CA ILE A 32 3.70 1.60 4.53
C ILE A 32 4.78 1.45 5.61
N ALA A 33 5.46 0.31 5.60
CA ALA A 33 6.55 0.04 6.53
C ALA A 33 7.82 0.84 6.21
N ALA A 34 8.12 1.05 4.92
CA ALA A 34 9.27 1.84 4.49
C ALA A 34 9.10 2.41 3.08
N VAL A 35 9.74 3.55 2.83
CA VAL A 35 9.93 4.11 1.48
C VAL A 35 11.42 4.14 1.16
N VAL A 36 11.88 3.30 0.24
CA VAL A 36 13.31 3.17 -0.08
C VAL A 36 13.55 3.49 -1.55
N ALA A 37 14.21 4.63 -1.82
CA ALA A 37 14.43 5.14 -3.16
C ALA A 37 13.12 5.25 -3.97
N ASP A 38 12.88 4.31 -4.88
CA ASP A 38 11.69 4.23 -5.76
C ASP A 38 10.79 3.01 -5.45
N ASP A 39 11.04 2.34 -4.33
CA ASP A 39 10.26 1.21 -3.86
C ASP A 39 9.43 1.57 -2.62
N LEU A 40 8.20 1.08 -2.63
CA LEU A 40 7.27 1.12 -1.52
C LEU A 40 7.22 -0.25 -0.85
N ILE A 41 7.58 -0.32 0.43
CA ILE A 41 7.46 -1.53 1.24
C ILE A 41 6.21 -1.39 2.10
N VAL A 42 5.29 -2.34 1.96
CA VAL A 42 4.02 -2.33 2.67
C VAL A 42 3.78 -3.63 3.42
N THR A 43 3.12 -3.55 4.56
CA THR A 43 2.73 -4.68 5.39
C THR A 43 1.22 -4.80 5.44
N ALA A 44 0.70 -6.02 5.31
CA ALA A 44 -0.69 -6.35 5.57
C ALA A 44 -0.78 -7.39 6.68
N THR A 45 -1.57 -7.11 7.71
CA THR A 45 -1.84 -8.02 8.81
C THR A 45 -3.18 -8.71 8.60
N ALA A 46 -3.19 -10.04 8.73
CA ALA A 46 -4.36 -10.87 8.47
C ALA A 46 -4.45 -12.03 9.46
N ASP A 47 -5.48 -11.99 10.32
CA ASP A 47 -5.75 -12.95 11.40
C ASP A 47 -4.59 -13.08 12.40
N ARG A 48 -3.44 -13.63 11.98
CA ARG A 48 -2.18 -13.79 12.72
C ARG A 48 -0.92 -13.77 11.84
N TRP A 49 -1.06 -13.46 10.55
CA TRP A 49 0.02 -13.46 9.58
C TRP A 49 0.27 -12.04 9.09
N GLU A 50 1.52 -11.63 9.14
CA GLU A 50 1.99 -10.39 8.52
C GLU A 50 2.65 -10.74 7.20
N PHE A 51 2.21 -10.06 6.13
CA PHE A 51 2.79 -10.21 4.81
C PHE A 51 3.42 -8.88 4.41
N THR A 52 4.72 -8.92 4.10
CA THR A 52 5.45 -7.77 3.56
C THR A 52 5.54 -7.88 2.05
N PHE A 53 5.17 -6.81 1.36
CA PHE A 53 5.27 -6.69 -0.09
C PHE A 53 6.15 -5.49 -0.44
N ARG A 54 6.85 -5.61 -1.57
CA ARG A 54 7.60 -4.50 -2.16
C ARG A 54 7.00 -4.21 -3.53
N PHE A 55 6.62 -2.97 -3.75
CA PHE A 55 6.08 -2.48 -5.02
C PHE A 55 6.96 -1.34 -5.53
N GLY A 56 7.43 -1.45 -6.77
CA GLY A 56 8.06 -0.30 -7.44
C GLY A 56 7.02 0.77 -7.79
N ARG A 57 7.47 2.00 -8.06
CA ARG A 57 6.58 3.14 -8.39
C ARG A 57 5.60 2.85 -9.53
N ASP A 58 6.10 2.34 -10.64
CA ASP A 58 5.27 2.03 -11.82
C ASP A 58 4.27 0.89 -11.54
N GLU A 59 4.65 -0.04 -10.67
CA GLU A 59 3.77 -1.13 -10.24
C GLU A 59 2.66 -0.60 -9.34
N ALA A 60 3.01 0.16 -8.29
CA ALA A 60 2.08 0.78 -7.35
C ALA A 60 1.07 1.69 -8.06
N ALA A 61 1.53 2.48 -9.04
CA ALA A 61 0.66 3.30 -9.89
C ALA A 61 -0.29 2.43 -10.74
N ARG A 62 0.23 1.40 -11.40
CA ARG A 62 -0.55 0.49 -12.27
C ARG A 62 -1.63 -0.27 -11.49
N ILE A 63 -1.35 -0.66 -10.25
CA ILE A 63 -2.30 -1.37 -9.39
C ILE A 63 -3.25 -0.42 -8.64
N GLY A 64 -3.09 0.90 -8.81
CA GLY A 64 -3.99 1.92 -8.28
C GLY A 64 -3.88 2.10 -6.78
N ILE A 65 -2.69 2.44 -6.28
CA ILE A 65 -2.49 2.82 -4.88
C ILE A 65 -3.31 4.07 -4.51
N ARG A 66 -3.98 4.04 -3.37
CA ARG A 66 -4.67 5.19 -2.75
C ARG A 66 -4.53 5.14 -1.24
N HIS A 67 -4.64 6.28 -0.58
CA HIS A 67 -4.83 6.31 0.88
C HIS A 67 -6.10 5.54 1.24
N ALA A 68 -6.02 4.72 2.29
CA ALA A 68 -7.20 4.09 2.85
C ALA A 68 -8.00 5.18 3.56
N ASP A 69 -9.24 5.43 3.12
CA ASP A 69 -10.13 6.28 3.87
C ASP A 69 -10.29 5.69 5.26
N HIS A 70 -9.78 6.39 6.28
CA HIS A 70 -10.17 6.15 7.65
C HIS A 70 -11.68 6.33 7.71
N ARG A 71 -12.43 5.23 7.66
CA ARG A 71 -13.81 5.23 8.10
C ARG A 71 -13.74 5.53 9.59
N THR A 72 -13.90 6.81 9.95
CA THR A 72 -14.38 7.17 11.27
C THR A 72 -15.63 6.33 11.55
N ALA A 73 -15.65 5.78 12.75
CA ALA A 73 -16.67 4.90 13.31
C ALA A 73 -18.11 5.32 12.99
#